data_AF-A0A1H9JFA1-F1
#
_entry.id   AF-A0A1H9JFA1-F1
#
_cell.length_a   1.000
_cell.length_b   1.000
_cell.length_c   1.000
_cell.angle_alpha   90.00
_cell.angle_beta   90.00
_cell.angle_gamma   90.00
#
_symmetry.space_group_name_H-M   'P 1'
#
loop_
_entity.id
_entity.type
_entity.pdbx_description
1 polymer ?
#
loop_
_entity_poly.entity_id
_entity_poly.type
_entity_poly.pdbx_seq_one_letter_code
_entity_poly.pdbx_strand_id
1 'polypeptide(L)'
;MSTIEPSADNLNEAISGNDLVVIDFRAERCEPCRKSGPVFEQVSGEHEGVVSAKADAEARRDLAQAFETRSVPTLVIVREQVAVFRRAGALKEHPSRVPLA
;
A
#
# COMPACT_ATOMS: atom_id res chain seq x y z
N MET A 1 15.41 4.34 -9.67
CA MET A 1 14.42 4.20 -10.78
C MET A 1 13.65 2.90 -10.50
N SER A 2 12.32 2.80 -10.38
CA SER A 2 11.21 3.68 -10.74
C SER A 2 10.11 3.50 -9.68
N THR A 3 9.81 4.53 -8.88
CA THR A 3 8.61 4.53 -8.03
C THR A 3 7.43 4.85 -8.93
N ILE A 4 6.89 3.83 -9.58
CA ILE A 4 5.57 3.96 -10.21
C ILE A 4 4.60 4.09 -9.04
N GLU A 5 3.76 5.13 -9.02
CA GLU A 5 2.54 5.14 -8.21
C GLU A 5 1.45 4.46 -9.05
N PRO A 6 1.13 3.18 -8.85
CA PRO A 6 -0.04 2.60 -9.48
C PRO A 6 -1.25 3.35 -8.93
N SER A 7 -1.97 4.03 -9.81
CA SER A 7 -3.34 4.41 -9.53
C SER A 7 -4.18 3.14 -9.31
N ALA A 8 -5.37 3.31 -8.76
CA ALA A 8 -6.31 2.21 -8.57
C ALA A 8 -6.56 1.40 -9.85
N ASP A 9 -6.36 1.97 -11.04
CA ASP A 9 -6.63 1.32 -12.32
C ASP A 9 -5.54 0.32 -12.74
N ASN A 10 -4.27 0.58 -12.40
CA ASN A 10 -3.14 -0.23 -12.88
C ASN A 10 -2.57 -1.17 -11.80
N LEU A 11 -3.27 -1.33 -10.69
CA LEU A 11 -2.77 -2.09 -9.53
C LEU A 11 -2.47 -3.56 -9.84
N ASN A 12 -3.26 -4.20 -10.70
CA ASN A 12 -3.04 -5.61 -11.09
C ASN A 12 -1.74 -5.77 -11.89
N GLU A 13 -1.48 -4.83 -12.79
CA GLU A 13 -0.25 -4.80 -13.59
C GLU A 13 0.97 -4.53 -12.70
N ALA A 14 0.82 -3.61 -11.74
CA ALA A 14 1.87 -3.34 -10.76
C ALA A 14 2.23 -4.60 -9.95
N ILE A 15 1.23 -5.34 -9.46
CA ILE A 15 1.44 -6.60 -8.72
C ILE A 15 2.11 -7.67 -9.59
N SER A 16 1.73 -7.76 -10.87
CA SER A 16 2.23 -8.81 -11.76
C SER A 16 3.59 -8.48 -12.40
N GLY A 17 3.92 -7.19 -12.50
CA GLY A 17 5.13 -6.70 -13.14
C GLY A 17 6.27 -6.34 -12.19
N ASN A 18 6.08 -6.48 -10.87
CA ASN A 18 7.09 -6.12 -9.87
C ASN A 18 7.19 -7.19 -8.78
N ASP A 19 8.42 -7.44 -8.33
CA ASP A 19 8.71 -8.45 -7.30
C ASP A 19 8.19 -8.04 -5.92
N LEU A 20 8.10 -6.73 -5.64
CA LEU A 20 7.67 -6.19 -4.36
C LEU A 20 6.78 -4.96 -4.54
N VAL A 21 5.53 -5.08 -4.08
CA VAL A 21 4.51 -4.04 -4.13
C VAL A 21 3.93 -3.80 -2.75
N VAL A 22 3.88 -2.54 -2.32
CA VAL A 22 3.23 -2.12 -1.08
C VAL A 22 1.95 -1.37 -1.43
N ILE A 23 0.84 -1.77 -0.84
CA ILE A 23 -0.49 -1.24 -1.15
C ILE A 23 -1.11 -0.63 0.10
N ASP A 24 -1.47 0.65 0.07
CA ASP A 24 -2.31 1.33 1.07
C ASP A 24 -3.78 1.33 0.59
N PHE A 25 -4.59 0.45 1.17
CA PHE A 25 -6.02 0.45 0.96
C PHE A 25 -6.69 1.54 1.80
N ARG A 26 -7.35 2.47 1.12
CA ARG A 26 -7.98 3.67 1.68
C ARG A 26 -9.41 3.84 1.17
N ALA A 27 -10.08 4.88 1.66
CA ALA A 27 -11.36 5.35 1.12
C ALA A 27 -11.37 6.89 1.12
N GLU A 28 -12.17 7.51 0.24
CA GLU A 28 -12.23 8.98 0.09
C GLU A 28 -12.63 9.71 1.39
N ARG A 29 -13.58 9.14 2.16
CA ARG A 29 -14.13 9.75 3.38
C ARG A 29 -13.54 9.15 4.66
N CYS A 30 -12.27 8.75 4.63
CA CYS A 30 -11.59 8.15 5.76
C CYS A 30 -10.60 9.14 6.41
N GLU A 31 -10.96 9.71 7.56
CA GLU A 31 -10.07 10.62 8.30
C GLU A 31 -8.74 9.95 8.72
N PRO A 32 -8.72 8.72 9.26
CA PRO A 32 -7.46 8.05 9.58
C PRO A 32 -6.57 7.83 8.35
N CYS A 33 -7.16 7.61 7.17
CA CYS A 33 -6.45 7.45 5.91
C CYS A 33 -5.76 8.75 5.47
N ARG A 34 -6.39 9.92 5.72
CA ARG A 34 -5.76 11.21 5.46
C ARG A 34 -4.50 11.43 6.32
N LYS A 35 -4.51 10.92 7.56
CA LYS A 35 -3.36 11.01 8.47
C LYS A 35 -2.24 10.03 8.09
N SER A 36 -2.58 8.85 7.57
CA SER A 36 -1.60 7.85 7.13
C SER A 36 -0.98 8.17 5.77
N GLY A 37 -1.68 8.92 4.90
CA GLY A 37 -1.22 9.25 3.55
C GLY A 37 0.19 9.85 3.48
N PRO A 38 0.49 10.93 4.23
CA PRO A 38 1.83 11.52 4.23
C PRO A 38 2.93 10.57 4.72
N VAL A 39 2.62 9.75 5.74
CA VAL A 39 3.54 8.74 6.26
C VAL A 39 3.83 7.68 5.20
N PHE A 40 2.80 7.24 4.48
CA PHE A 40 2.95 6.29 3.38
C PHE A 40 3.82 6.85 2.25
N GLU A 41 3.56 8.08 1.82
CA GLU A 41 4.33 8.76 0.77
C GLU A 41 5.80 8.92 1.15
N GLN A 42 6.08 9.33 2.40
CA GLN A 42 7.44 9.47 2.89
C GLN A 42 8.20 8.14 2.89
N VAL A 43 7.61 7.08 3.45
CA VAL A 43 8.23 5.74 3.48
C VAL A 43 8.42 5.21 2.05
N SER A 44 7.44 5.42 1.17
CA SER A 44 7.53 5.01 -0.24
C SER A 44 8.70 5.68 -0.96
N GLY A 45 8.99 6.94 -0.63
CA GLY A 45 10.12 7.68 -1.19
C GLY A 45 11.49 7.23 -0.66
N GLU A 46 11.54 6.56 0.50
CA GLU A 46 12.79 6.09 1.12
C GLU A 46 13.23 4.70 0.61
N HIS A 47 12.35 3.95 -0.09
CA HIS A 47 12.62 2.59 -0.55
C HIS A 47 12.69 2.47 -2.07
N GLU A 48 13.90 2.59 -2.62
CA GLU A 48 14.15 2.32 -4.04
C GLU A 48 13.93 0.84 -4.37
N GLY A 49 13.26 0.55 -5.49
CA GLY A 49 12.95 -0.83 -5.92
C GLY A 49 11.65 -1.39 -5.38
N VAL A 50 10.91 -0.63 -4.56
CA VAL A 50 9.57 -0.97 -4.08
C VAL A 50 8.52 -0.16 -4.84
N VAL A 51 7.56 -0.84 -5.46
CA VAL A 51 6.41 -0.15 -6.05
C VAL A 51 5.37 0.12 -4.96
N SER A 52 4.99 1.38 -4.81
CA SER A 52 4.07 1.81 -3.76
C SER A 52 2.76 2.28 -4.39
N ALA A 53 1.65 1.69 -3.97
CA ALA A 53 0.33 1.91 -4.55
C ALA A 53 -0.69 2.34 -3.51
N LYS A 54 -1.61 3.21 -3.93
CA LYS A 54 -2.78 3.62 -3.15
C LYS A 54 -4.02 3.06 -3.82
N ALA A 55 -4.81 2.30 -3.10
CA ALA A 55 -6.00 1.65 -3.64
C ALA A 55 -7.24 2.13 -2.90
N ASP A 56 -8.27 2.58 -3.61
CA ASP A 56 -9.57 2.81 -2.99
C ASP A 56 -10.28 1.46 -2.82
N ALA A 57 -10.54 1.07 -1.57
CA ALA A 57 -11.17 -0.21 -1.23
C ALA A 57 -12.66 -0.26 -1.61
N GLU A 58 -13.34 0.89 -1.75
CA GLU A 58 -14.73 0.99 -2.15
C GLU A 58 -14.88 0.88 -3.67
N ALA A 59 -13.92 1.43 -4.43
CA ALA A 59 -13.85 1.33 -5.89
C ALA A 59 -13.27 -0.02 -6.38
N ARG A 60 -12.30 -0.60 -5.65
CA ARG A 60 -11.63 -1.87 -5.98
C ARG A 60 -11.99 -2.98 -4.98
N ARG A 61 -13.28 -3.28 -4.88
CA ARG A 61 -13.80 -4.30 -3.93
C ARG A 61 -13.26 -5.70 -4.20
N ASP A 62 -12.99 -6.02 -5.47
CA ASP A 62 -12.36 -7.25 -5.92
C ASP A 62 -11.00 -7.46 -5.23
N LEU A 63 -10.15 -6.45 -5.26
CA LEU A 63 -8.82 -6.49 -4.62
C LEU A 63 -8.91 -6.41 -3.11
N ALA A 64 -9.78 -5.54 -2.59
CA ALA A 64 -10.01 -5.47 -1.16
C ALA A 64 -10.45 -6.83 -0.59
N GLN A 65 -11.29 -7.58 -1.31
CA GLN A 65 -11.67 -8.95 -0.92
C GLN A 65 -10.50 -9.94 -1.06
N ALA A 66 -9.77 -9.91 -2.18
CA ALA A 66 -8.63 -10.81 -2.42
C ALA A 66 -7.53 -10.69 -1.35
N PHE A 67 -7.29 -9.47 -0.86
CA PHE A 67 -6.33 -9.21 0.23
C PHE A 67 -6.97 -9.22 1.63
N GLU A 68 -8.25 -9.57 1.72
CA GLU A 68 -9.10 -9.54 2.92
C GLU A 68 -9.00 -8.23 3.74
N THR A 69 -8.95 -7.11 3.02
CA THR A 69 -9.06 -5.77 3.57
C THR A 69 -10.49 -5.51 4.06
N ARG A 70 -10.70 -5.64 5.38
CA ARG A 70 -12.02 -5.45 6.02
C ARG A 70 -12.24 -4.05 6.61
N SER A 71 -11.18 -3.27 6.73
CA SER A 71 -11.21 -1.92 7.31
C SER A 71 -10.14 -1.07 6.64
N VAL A 72 -10.37 0.24 6.56
CA VAL A 72 -9.39 1.20 6.05
C VAL A 72 -8.91 2.13 7.17
N PRO A 73 -7.64 2.57 7.15
CA PRO A 73 -6.59 2.17 6.21
C PRO A 73 -6.07 0.75 6.51
N THR A 74 -5.62 0.05 5.47
CA THR A 74 -4.92 -1.25 5.61
C THR A 74 -3.71 -1.27 4.69
N LEU A 75 -2.55 -1.60 5.25
CA LEU A 75 -1.33 -1.82 4.50
C LEU A 75 -1.20 -3.29 4.12
N VAL A 76 -0.91 -3.56 2.85
CA VAL A 76 -0.60 -4.89 2.33
C VAL A 76 0.76 -4.85 1.65
N ILE A 77 1.60 -5.87 1.87
CA ILE A 77 2.84 -6.06 1.10
C ILE A 77 2.68 -7.34 0.30
N VAL A 78 2.86 -7.22 -1.00
CA VAL A 78 2.83 -8.31 -1.96
C VAL A 78 4.25 -8.53 -2.46
N ARG A 79 4.74 -9.76 -2.31
CA ARG A 79 6.05 -10.19 -2.82
C ARG A 79 5.83 -11.38 -3.75
N GLU A 80 6.34 -11.31 -4.97
CA GLU A 80 6.20 -12.38 -5.98
C GLU A 80 4.73 -12.81 -6.15
N GLN A 81 3.82 -11.82 -6.27
CA GLN A 81 2.37 -11.98 -6.38
C GLN A 81 1.66 -12.63 -5.17
N VAL A 82 2.37 -12.83 -4.05
CA VAL A 82 1.82 -13.37 -2.80
C VAL A 82 1.76 -12.28 -1.73
N ALA A 83 0.62 -12.14 -1.05
CA ALA A 83 0.51 -11.25 0.10
C ALA A 83 1.32 -11.81 1.28
N VAL A 84 2.47 -11.20 1.57
CA VAL A 84 3.38 -11.61 2.65
C VAL A 84 3.17 -10.85 3.94
N PHE A 85 2.48 -9.71 3.88
CA PHE A 85 2.14 -8.91 5.06
C PHE A 85 0.80 -8.21 4.88
N ARG A 86 0.04 -8.13 5.98
CA ARG A 86 -1.15 -7.29 6.07
C ARG A 86 -1.27 -6.70 7.47
N ARG A 87 -1.55 -5.40 7.55
CA ARG A 87 -1.87 -4.72 8.80
C ARG A 87 -2.97 -3.69 8.61
N ALA A 88 -4.08 -3.90 9.30
CA ALA A 88 -5.12 -2.90 9.43
C ALA A 88 -4.71 -1.81 10.43
N GLY A 89 -5.14 -0.59 10.17
CA GLY A 89 -4.96 0.57 11.06
C GLY A 89 -4.02 1.63 10.49
N ALA A 90 -4.17 2.85 11.02
CA ALA A 90 -3.41 4.01 10.57
C ALA A 90 -1.91 3.81 10.75
N LEU A 91 -1.16 4.13 9.70
CA LEU A 91 0.29 4.22 9.77
C LEU A 91 0.69 5.38 10.66
N LYS A 92 1.70 5.14 11.48
CA LYS A 92 2.38 6.15 12.29
C LYS A 92 3.85 6.07 11.95
N GLU A 93 4.51 7.22 11.99
CA GLU A 93 5.96 7.26 11.91
C GLU A 93 6.53 6.46 13.09
N HIS A 94 7.35 5.45 12.80
CA HIS A 94 8.00 4.69 13.86
C HIS A 94 9.27 5.44 14.28
N PRO A 95 9.48 5.71 15.59
CA PRO A 95 10.60 6.52 16.07
C PRO A 95 11.98 5.88 15.81
N SER A 96 12.02 4.56 15.64
CA SER A 96 13.21 3.82 15.19
C SER A 96 12.99 3.31 13.78
N ARG A 97 13.50 4.06 12.78
CA ARG A 97 13.52 3.63 11.38
C ARG A 97 14.52 2.47 11.26
N VAL A 98 14.02 1.25 11.15
CA VAL A 98 14.88 0.11 10.77
C VAL A 98 14.95 0.14 9.25
N PRO A 99 16.11 0.46 8.66
CA PRO A 99 16.24 0.38 7.21
C PRO A 99 15.97 -1.07 6.78
N LEU A 100 15.02 -1.24 5.86
CA LEU A 100 14.88 -2.45 5.06
C LEU A 100 16.10 -2.49 4.14
N ALA A 101 17.20 -3.02 4.66
CA ALA A 101 18.43 -3.30 3.92
C ALA A 101 18.32 -4.66 3.21
#